data_AF-A0A2P5KSP0-F1
#
_entry.id   AF-A0A2P5KSP0-F1
#
_cell.length_a   1.000
_cell.length_b   1.000
_cell.length_c   1.000
_cell.angle_alpha   90.00
_cell.angle_beta   90.00
_cell.angle_gamma   90.00
#
_symmetry.space_group_name_H-M   'P 1'
#
loop_
_entity.id
_entity.type
_entity.pdbx_description
1 polymer ?
#
loop_
_entity_poly.entity_id
_entity_poly.type
_entity_poly.pdbx_seq_one_letter_code
_entity_poly.pdbx_strand_id
1 'polypeptide(L)'
;MSPRSSALFEVGSLQASTASTDAGLSTGDGNGHRNDSIPLRASIGRPGGGDDSEQATVYGALDLGTNNCRLLLARPSRRGFRVVDAFSRIIRLGEGVSQTGRLSDMAMQRTLDALRICSAKLAKCRVERARLVATEACRIAENGSEFLERVHSEIGLDIELLSREDEARLAVSGCASLIDLSSDFVLVFDIGGGSSELIWLDLSRRQEHGRRPFQSRLDAQGCMTAWTSLPVGVVTLAETFGGQHVSADNFEAMVNHVTAMIEPFERDGRFRERSLGRVVHLLGTSGTVTTVAGIQLGLERYDRSKVDGCWLDVGDVRRVTYDLLDKSYDERVAQPCIGRDRADLVLAGCAILEAFLRMWPCNRLRVADRGLREGILMTLMSEDGIYRGNRRRNRGRGRR
;
A
#
# COMPACT_ATOMS: atom_id res chain seq x y z
N MET A 1 35.96 67.85 -8.14
CA MET A 1 35.08 68.03 -9.32
C MET A 1 33.73 68.52 -8.82
N SER A 2 33.14 69.44 -9.57
CA SER A 2 32.05 70.38 -9.25
C SER A 2 30.65 69.71 -9.08
N PRO A 3 29.53 70.44 -8.79
CA PRO A 3 28.81 70.36 -7.50
C PRO A 3 27.26 70.25 -7.64
N ARG A 4 26.52 70.52 -6.54
CA ARG A 4 25.09 70.98 -6.47
C ARG A 4 24.01 69.91 -6.78
N SER A 5 22.77 69.93 -6.26
CA SER A 5 22.01 70.74 -5.29
C SER A 5 20.58 70.15 -5.23
N SER A 6 19.90 70.32 -4.08
CA SER A 6 18.43 70.59 -3.89
C SER A 6 17.37 69.58 -4.38
N ALA A 7 16.55 69.02 -3.46
CA ALA A 7 15.15 69.45 -3.14
C ALA A 7 14.10 68.69 -4.00
N LEU A 8 12.85 68.37 -3.63
CA LEU A 8 11.95 68.58 -2.49
C LEU A 8 10.75 67.60 -2.69
N PHE A 9 9.97 67.40 -1.63
CA PHE A 9 8.71 66.65 -1.53
C PHE A 9 7.53 67.24 -2.35
N GLU A 10 6.57 66.40 -2.77
CA GLU A 10 5.08 66.51 -2.60
C GLU A 10 4.38 65.44 -3.48
N VAL A 11 3.67 64.46 -2.93
CA VAL A 11 2.23 64.40 -2.53
C VAL A 11 1.25 64.91 -3.60
N GLY A 12 0.44 63.98 -4.13
CA GLY A 12 -0.74 64.26 -4.95
C GLY A 12 -1.74 63.10 -4.88
N SER A 13 -2.81 63.32 -4.12
CA SER A 13 -4.04 62.52 -4.03
C SER A 13 -5.04 62.88 -5.13
N LEU A 14 -6.15 62.13 -5.19
CA LEU A 14 -7.42 62.29 -5.97
C LEU A 14 -7.60 61.16 -7.00
N GLN A 15 -8.76 60.54 -7.23
CA GLN A 15 -10.06 60.50 -6.56
C GLN A 15 -10.84 59.32 -7.17
N ALA A 16 -11.84 58.82 -6.47
CA ALA A 16 -12.74 57.76 -6.89
C ALA A 16 -13.60 58.12 -8.11
N SER A 17 -13.99 57.13 -8.92
CA SER A 17 -15.27 57.16 -9.62
C SER A 17 -15.94 55.78 -9.59
N THR A 18 -17.15 55.79 -9.05
CA THR A 18 -18.14 54.71 -8.99
C THR A 18 -18.90 54.65 -10.31
N ALA A 19 -19.12 53.45 -10.84
CA ALA A 19 -20.24 53.16 -11.72
C ALA A 19 -20.74 51.73 -11.47
N SER A 20 -21.86 51.66 -10.76
CA SER A 20 -22.77 50.52 -10.68
C SER A 20 -23.58 50.42 -11.97
N THR A 21 -23.66 49.22 -12.56
CA THR A 21 -24.85 48.80 -13.31
C THR A 21 -25.08 47.32 -13.10
N ASP A 22 -26.33 47.04 -12.79
CA ASP A 22 -26.95 45.80 -12.35
C ASP A 22 -27.46 44.98 -13.56
N ALA A 23 -27.80 43.73 -13.27
CA ALA A 23 -28.66 42.79 -14.02
C ALA A 23 -28.10 42.05 -15.26
N GLY A 24 -28.12 40.71 -15.16
CA GLY A 24 -28.09 39.81 -16.32
C GLY A 24 -27.81 38.35 -15.96
N LEU A 25 -28.84 37.62 -15.50
CA LEU A 25 -28.82 36.16 -15.44
C LEU A 25 -28.44 35.55 -16.80
N SER A 26 -27.47 34.64 -16.80
CA SER A 26 -27.28 33.66 -17.87
C SER A 26 -26.56 32.43 -17.30
N THR A 27 -27.35 31.38 -17.17
CA THR A 27 -26.96 29.97 -16.97
C THR A 27 -25.87 29.53 -17.95
N GLY A 28 -24.87 28.81 -17.45
CA GLY A 28 -23.83 28.16 -18.26
C GLY A 28 -23.16 27.04 -17.48
N ASP A 29 -23.57 25.82 -17.80
CA ASP A 29 -23.13 24.53 -17.28
C ASP A 29 -21.61 24.26 -17.40
N GLY A 30 -21.11 23.44 -16.47
CA GLY A 30 -20.33 22.25 -16.85
C GLY A 30 -18.82 22.28 -16.69
N ASN A 31 -18.32 21.85 -15.51
CA ASN A 31 -17.40 20.70 -15.47
C ASN A 31 -17.29 20.12 -14.05
N GLY A 32 -18.17 19.16 -13.74
CA GLY A 32 -18.07 18.34 -12.55
C GLY A 32 -17.03 17.24 -12.75
N HIS A 33 -16.00 17.19 -11.91
CA HIS A 33 -15.13 16.02 -11.81
C HIS A 33 -15.87 14.85 -11.15
N ARG A 34 -16.60 14.10 -11.98
CA ARG A 34 -17.05 12.74 -11.68
C ARG A 34 -15.83 11.83 -11.75
N ASN A 35 -15.38 11.34 -10.61
CA ASN A 35 -14.51 10.16 -10.58
C ASN A 35 -15.43 8.93 -10.53
N ASP A 36 -15.87 8.52 -11.73
CA ASP A 36 -16.82 7.44 -11.91
C ASP A 36 -16.21 6.09 -11.48
N SER A 37 -16.90 5.47 -10.54
CA SER A 37 -16.89 4.03 -10.28
C SER A 37 -17.08 3.26 -11.59
N ILE A 38 -16.05 2.53 -12.05
CA ILE A 38 -16.17 1.62 -13.18
C ILE A 38 -16.77 0.29 -12.69
N PRO A 39 -17.85 -0.22 -13.31
CA PRO A 39 -18.43 -1.52 -12.95
C PRO A 39 -17.54 -2.67 -13.43
N LEU A 40 -17.25 -3.61 -12.53
CA LEU A 40 -16.61 -4.89 -12.86
C LEU A 40 -17.52 -5.72 -13.78
N ARG A 41 -17.08 -6.04 -14.99
CA ARG A 41 -17.54 -7.23 -15.72
C ARG A 41 -16.44 -8.29 -15.69
N ALA A 42 -16.57 -9.24 -14.77
CA ALA A 42 -15.88 -10.52 -14.81
C ALA A 42 -16.79 -11.56 -15.50
N SER A 43 -16.18 -12.40 -16.33
CA SER A 43 -16.74 -13.48 -17.16
C SER A 43 -18.07 -14.12 -16.73
N ILE A 44 -19.03 -14.14 -17.66
CA ILE A 44 -20.31 -14.85 -17.55
C ILE A 44 -20.06 -16.34 -17.82
N GLY A 45 -20.04 -17.15 -16.75
CA GLY A 45 -20.34 -18.58 -16.83
C GLY A 45 -21.86 -18.78 -16.78
N ARG A 46 -22.39 -19.67 -17.62
CA ARG A 46 -23.83 -20.00 -17.71
C ARG A 46 -24.44 -20.42 -16.35
N PRO A 47 -25.74 -20.18 -16.12
CA PRO A 47 -26.38 -20.39 -14.83
C PRO A 47 -26.68 -21.89 -14.61
N GLY A 48 -26.19 -22.40 -13.49
CA GLY A 48 -26.49 -23.75 -13.03
C GLY A 48 -26.59 -23.78 -11.50
N GLY A 49 -27.79 -23.47 -11.00
CA GLY A 49 -28.31 -23.91 -9.69
C GLY A 49 -27.84 -23.15 -8.44
N GLY A 50 -28.81 -22.50 -7.76
CA GLY A 50 -28.77 -22.29 -6.30
C GLY A 50 -28.70 -20.84 -5.84
N ASP A 51 -29.85 -20.33 -5.43
CA ASP A 51 -30.17 -19.00 -4.89
C ASP A 51 -29.66 -18.78 -3.45
N ASP A 52 -28.37 -19.05 -3.18
CA ASP A 52 -27.75 -18.91 -1.83
C ASP A 52 -26.78 -17.72 -1.73
N SER A 53 -26.64 -16.91 -2.78
CA SER A 53 -25.55 -15.92 -2.88
C SER A 53 -25.86 -14.51 -2.36
N GLU A 54 -27.13 -14.20 -2.09
CA GLU A 54 -27.54 -12.87 -1.59
C GLU A 54 -27.40 -12.71 -0.06
N GLN A 55 -27.21 -13.81 0.69
CA GLN A 55 -27.12 -13.80 2.16
C GLN A 55 -25.70 -13.92 2.73
N ALA A 56 -24.66 -13.94 1.91
CA ALA A 56 -23.30 -14.09 2.42
C ALA A 56 -22.82 -12.82 3.17
N THR A 57 -22.41 -13.02 4.42
CA THR A 57 -21.80 -12.03 5.32
C THR A 57 -20.75 -11.16 4.62
N VAL A 58 -20.84 -9.85 4.81
CA VAL A 58 -19.84 -8.89 4.31
C VAL A 58 -18.82 -8.61 5.41
N TYR A 59 -17.54 -8.74 5.07
CA TYR A 59 -16.41 -8.44 5.92
C TYR A 59 -15.75 -7.13 5.50
N GLY A 60 -15.20 -6.40 6.46
CA GLY A 60 -14.44 -5.16 6.22
C GLY A 60 -13.01 -5.23 6.73
N ALA A 61 -12.09 -4.66 5.96
CA ALA A 61 -10.72 -4.40 6.40
C ALA A 61 -10.34 -2.95 6.07
N LEU A 62 -10.03 -2.17 7.10
CA LEU A 62 -9.52 -0.81 6.94
C LEU A 62 -8.06 -0.78 7.37
N ASP A 63 -7.24 -0.18 6.52
CA ASP A 63 -5.82 0.04 6.72
C ASP A 63 -5.55 1.55 6.67
N LEU A 64 -5.19 2.10 7.82
CA LEU A 64 -4.80 3.48 8.01
C LEU A 64 -3.27 3.57 8.11
N GLY A 65 -2.63 3.72 6.95
CA GLY A 65 -1.18 3.82 6.85
C GLY A 65 -0.67 5.26 6.81
N THR A 66 0.66 5.39 6.72
CA THR A 66 1.37 6.68 6.64
C THR A 66 0.96 7.52 5.44
N ASN A 67 0.79 6.91 4.27
CA ASN A 67 0.48 7.64 3.03
C ASN A 67 -0.98 7.50 2.59
N ASN A 68 -1.57 6.32 2.77
CA ASN A 68 -2.90 5.97 2.25
C ASN A 68 -3.84 5.50 3.37
N CYS A 69 -5.11 5.87 3.27
CA CYS A 69 -6.21 5.19 3.95
C CYS A 69 -6.94 4.33 2.93
N ARG A 70 -7.12 3.05 3.26
CA ARG A 70 -7.72 2.06 2.36
C ARG A 70 -8.78 1.25 3.09
N LEU A 71 -9.90 1.00 2.43
CA LEU A 71 -10.96 0.10 2.88
C LEU A 71 -11.20 -0.97 1.82
N LEU A 72 -11.35 -2.21 2.25
CA LEU A 72 -11.76 -3.32 1.39
C LEU A 72 -12.94 -4.04 2.03
N LEU A 73 -14.05 -4.12 1.30
CA LEU A 73 -15.25 -4.85 1.70
C LEU A 73 -15.40 -6.07 0.81
N ALA A 74 -15.62 -7.24 1.40
CA ALA A 74 -15.66 -8.48 0.64
C ALA A 74 -16.60 -9.53 1.21
N ARG A 75 -17.12 -10.38 0.32
CA ARG A 75 -17.86 -11.59 0.67
C ARG A 75 -17.00 -12.83 0.45
N PRO A 76 -17.10 -13.86 1.30
CA PRO A 76 -16.42 -15.11 1.03
C PRO A 76 -16.84 -15.75 -0.29
N SER A 77 -15.95 -16.54 -0.85
CA SER A 77 -16.10 -17.29 -2.10
C SER A 77 -15.36 -18.62 -2.00
N ARG A 78 -15.66 -19.58 -2.90
CA ARG A 78 -15.04 -20.92 -2.89
C ARG A 78 -13.51 -20.92 -2.86
N ARG A 79 -12.85 -19.90 -3.40
CA ARG A 79 -11.39 -19.80 -3.56
C ARG A 79 -10.78 -18.52 -2.94
N GLY A 80 -11.44 -17.93 -1.95
CA GLY A 80 -11.03 -16.66 -1.35
C GLY A 80 -12.25 -15.78 -1.14
N PHE A 81 -12.23 -14.54 -1.61
CA PHE A 81 -13.35 -13.62 -1.47
C PHE A 81 -13.65 -12.88 -2.77
N ARG A 82 -14.84 -12.31 -2.87
CA ARG A 82 -15.24 -11.37 -3.92
C ARG A 82 -15.33 -9.98 -3.32
N VAL A 83 -14.68 -9.01 -3.94
CA VAL A 83 -14.77 -7.60 -3.53
C VAL A 83 -16.20 -7.09 -3.77
N VAL A 84 -16.76 -6.44 -2.76
CA VAL A 84 -18.08 -5.80 -2.78
C VAL A 84 -17.93 -4.31 -3.03
N ASP A 85 -17.02 -3.68 -2.29
CA ASP A 85 -16.69 -2.27 -2.42
C ASP A 85 -15.24 -2.07 -1.96
N ALA A 86 -14.61 -1.02 -2.44
CA ALA A 86 -13.28 -0.62 -2.04
C ALA A 86 -13.18 0.90 -1.99
N PHE A 87 -12.25 1.38 -1.17
CA PHE A 87 -11.89 2.79 -1.11
C PHE A 87 -10.38 2.89 -0.91
N SER A 88 -9.77 3.88 -1.55
CA SER A 88 -8.37 4.22 -1.36
C SER A 88 -8.25 5.72 -1.53
N ARG A 89 -7.58 6.38 -0.58
CA ARG A 89 -7.27 7.80 -0.67
C ARG A 89 -5.89 8.09 -0.11
N ILE A 90 -5.14 8.90 -0.85
CA ILE A 90 -3.86 9.45 -0.39
C ILE A 90 -4.18 10.54 0.63
N ILE A 91 -3.75 10.32 1.87
CA ILE A 91 -4.00 11.21 3.01
C ILE A 91 -2.72 11.84 3.53
N ARG A 92 -1.56 11.22 3.26
CA ARG A 92 -0.24 11.63 3.76
C ARG A 92 -0.27 11.91 5.27
N LEU A 93 -0.84 10.99 6.06
CA LEU A 93 -0.96 11.14 7.51
C LEU A 93 0.39 11.32 8.20
N GLY A 94 1.42 10.61 7.72
CA GLY A 94 2.76 10.66 8.30
C GLY A 94 3.67 11.74 7.75
N GLU A 95 3.16 12.70 6.96
CA GLU A 95 3.99 13.80 6.45
C GLU A 95 4.53 14.64 7.62
N GLY A 96 5.84 14.88 7.62
CA GLY A 96 6.55 15.65 8.63
C GLY A 96 6.70 14.97 10.00
N VAL A 97 6.16 13.76 10.21
CA VAL A 97 6.21 13.09 11.52
C VAL A 97 7.64 12.70 11.88
N SER A 98 8.44 12.28 10.90
CA SER A 98 9.85 11.91 11.11
C SER A 98 10.70 13.05 11.68
N GLN A 99 10.31 14.29 11.38
CA GLN A 99 11.02 15.52 11.77
C GLN A 99 10.40 16.19 13.00
N THR A 100 9.08 16.15 13.12
CA THR A 100 8.33 16.89 14.16
C THR A 100 7.90 16.03 15.34
N GLY A 101 7.90 14.70 15.19
CA GLY A 101 7.36 13.75 16.16
C GLY A 101 5.84 13.73 16.26
N ARG A 102 5.10 14.51 15.43
CA ARG A 102 3.66 14.72 15.60
C ARG A 102 2.89 14.67 14.28
N LEU A 103 1.65 14.18 14.32
CA LEU A 103 0.69 14.29 13.22
C LEU A 103 0.24 15.76 13.09
N SER A 104 0.28 16.31 11.87
CA SER A 104 -0.19 17.67 11.62
C SER A 104 -1.71 17.76 11.59
N ASP A 105 -2.26 18.91 12.00
CA ASP A 105 -3.71 19.15 11.97
C ASP A 105 -4.32 18.98 10.57
N MET A 106 -3.60 19.44 9.55
CA MET A 106 -4.00 19.32 8.15
C MET A 106 -4.07 17.84 7.72
N ALA A 107 -3.08 17.03 8.09
CA ALA A 107 -3.07 15.61 7.76
C ALA A 107 -4.15 14.83 8.52
N MET A 108 -4.36 15.15 9.81
CA MET A 108 -5.46 14.60 10.61
C MET A 108 -6.82 14.95 10.01
N GLN A 109 -7.04 16.19 9.58
CA GLN A 109 -8.31 16.62 8.98
C GLN A 109 -8.61 15.88 7.66
N ARG A 110 -7.63 15.80 6.74
CA ARG A 110 -7.77 15.03 5.49
C ARG A 110 -8.07 13.56 5.77
N THR A 111 -7.54 13.03 6.88
CA THR A 111 -7.75 11.65 7.29
C THR A 111 -9.15 11.44 7.87
N LEU A 112 -9.63 12.32 8.75
CA LEU A 112 -11.00 12.29 9.27
C LEU A 112 -12.03 12.31 8.13
N ASP A 113 -11.82 13.16 7.12
CA ASP A 113 -12.69 13.21 5.94
C ASP A 113 -12.70 11.88 5.16
N ALA A 114 -11.61 11.11 5.21
CA ALA A 114 -11.49 9.83 4.48
C ALA A 114 -12.22 8.75 5.26
N LEU A 115 -12.02 8.75 6.58
CA LEU A 115 -12.64 7.84 7.51
C LEU A 115 -14.16 8.01 7.58
N ARG A 116 -14.69 9.24 7.42
CA ARG A 116 -16.15 9.46 7.26
C ARG A 116 -16.71 8.73 6.04
N ILE A 117 -16.00 8.74 4.91
CA ILE A 117 -16.40 7.98 3.71
C ILE A 117 -16.32 6.46 3.99
N CYS A 118 -15.27 6.00 4.67
CA CYS A 118 -15.13 4.61 5.06
C CYS A 118 -16.28 4.16 5.98
N SER A 119 -16.63 4.96 6.99
CA SER A 119 -17.75 4.69 7.92
C SER A 119 -19.08 4.59 7.17
N ALA A 120 -19.35 5.51 6.25
CA ALA A 120 -20.55 5.46 5.41
C ALA A 120 -20.60 4.18 4.53
N LYS A 121 -19.46 3.73 3.99
CA LYS A 121 -19.37 2.48 3.21
C LYS A 121 -19.59 1.23 4.06
N LEU A 122 -19.00 1.18 5.26
CA LEU A 122 -19.20 0.10 6.23
C LEU A 122 -20.69 -0.04 6.58
N ALA A 123 -21.34 1.08 6.91
CA ALA A 123 -22.78 1.12 7.22
C ALA A 123 -23.65 0.73 6.02
N LYS A 124 -23.40 1.31 4.84
CA LYS A 124 -24.15 1.03 3.61
C LYS A 124 -24.11 -0.45 3.23
N CYS A 125 -22.95 -1.09 3.39
CA CYS A 125 -22.77 -2.49 3.03
C CYS A 125 -23.19 -3.47 4.13
N ARG A 126 -23.69 -2.97 5.27
CA ARG A 126 -24.08 -3.77 6.44
C ARG A 126 -22.99 -4.77 6.83
N VAL A 127 -21.76 -4.28 6.96
CA VAL A 127 -20.60 -5.10 7.32
C VAL A 127 -20.84 -5.71 8.69
N GLU A 128 -20.81 -7.05 8.76
CA GLU A 128 -21.08 -7.79 10.00
C GLU A 128 -19.85 -7.86 10.89
N ARG A 129 -18.67 -7.99 10.27
CA ARG A 129 -17.39 -8.08 10.95
C ARG A 129 -16.34 -7.27 10.22
N ALA A 130 -15.70 -6.36 10.93
CA ALA A 130 -14.60 -5.58 10.40
C ALA A 130 -13.42 -5.57 11.38
N ARG A 131 -12.22 -5.39 10.84
CA ARG A 131 -11.05 -4.99 11.62
C ARG A 131 -10.44 -3.77 10.96
N LEU A 132 -10.27 -2.72 11.76
CA LEU A 132 -9.76 -1.43 11.32
C LEU A 132 -8.42 -1.23 12.03
N VAL A 133 -7.36 -1.01 11.27
CA VAL A 133 -6.00 -0.93 11.83
C VAL A 133 -5.31 0.36 11.43
N ALA A 134 -4.50 0.90 12.32
CA ALA A 134 -3.52 1.95 12.05
C ALA A 134 -2.10 1.38 12.17
N THR A 135 -1.18 1.90 11.35
CA THR A 135 0.20 1.42 11.29
C THR A 135 1.20 2.53 11.68
N GLU A 136 2.34 2.61 11.00
CA GLU A 136 3.54 3.30 11.48
C GLU A 136 3.33 4.77 11.85
N ALA A 137 2.57 5.56 11.08
CA ALA A 137 2.41 6.99 11.36
C ALA A 137 1.75 7.26 12.74
N CYS A 138 0.67 6.55 13.07
CA CYS A 138 0.04 6.69 14.38
C CYS A 138 0.90 6.09 15.51
N ARG A 139 1.74 5.09 15.19
CA ARG A 139 2.61 4.43 16.17
C ARG A 139 3.71 5.34 16.69
N ILE A 140 4.34 6.09 15.79
CA ILE A 140 5.53 6.89 16.12
C ILE A 140 5.19 8.32 16.55
N ALA A 141 4.01 8.82 16.19
CA ALA A 141 3.61 10.18 16.53
C ALA A 141 3.17 10.28 18.01
N GLU A 142 3.65 11.31 18.70
CA GLU A 142 3.29 11.58 20.09
C GLU A 142 1.79 11.75 20.31
N ASN A 143 1.09 12.36 19.36
CA ASN A 143 -0.37 12.56 19.36
C ASN A 143 -1.12 11.48 18.57
N GLY A 144 -0.49 10.34 18.27
CA GLY A 144 -1.12 9.24 17.53
C GLY A 144 -2.32 8.65 18.27
N SER A 145 -2.18 8.35 19.56
CA SER A 145 -3.28 7.81 20.38
C SER A 145 -4.45 8.79 20.52
N GLU A 146 -4.16 10.07 20.75
CA GLU A 146 -5.15 11.14 20.81
C GLU A 146 -5.93 11.25 19.49
N PHE A 147 -5.23 11.13 18.36
CA PHE A 147 -5.87 11.13 17.05
C PHE A 147 -6.82 9.92 16.87
N LEU A 148 -6.43 8.73 17.32
CA LEU A 148 -7.31 7.55 17.25
C LEU A 148 -8.54 7.69 18.17
N GLU A 149 -8.40 8.27 19.37
CA GLU A 149 -9.53 8.60 20.26
C GLU A 149 -10.47 9.62 19.62
N ARG A 150 -9.92 10.61 18.92
CA ARG A 150 -10.69 11.58 18.14
C ARG A 150 -11.47 10.92 17.00
N VAL A 151 -10.87 9.96 16.29
CA VAL A 151 -11.57 9.17 15.26
C VAL A 151 -12.75 8.40 15.87
N HIS A 152 -12.54 7.76 17.02
CA HIS A 152 -13.59 7.03 17.71
C HIS A 152 -14.75 7.95 18.11
N SER A 153 -14.45 9.08 18.76
CA SER A 153 -15.47 10.03 19.25
C SER A 153 -16.21 10.76 18.13
N GLU A 154 -15.55 11.17 17.05
CA GLU A 154 -16.19 11.93 15.96
C GLU A 154 -16.87 11.04 14.90
N ILE A 155 -16.36 9.83 14.64
CA ILE A 155 -16.77 9.00 13.49
C ILE A 155 -17.35 7.65 13.94
N GLY A 156 -17.10 7.23 15.19
CA GLY A 156 -17.54 5.94 15.71
C GLY A 156 -16.73 4.75 15.20
N LEU A 157 -15.54 4.98 14.64
CA LEU A 157 -14.64 3.91 14.21
C LEU A 157 -13.63 3.60 15.31
N ASP A 158 -13.63 2.35 15.77
CA ASP A 158 -12.60 1.83 16.66
C ASP A 158 -11.43 1.29 15.80
N ILE A 159 -10.31 2.00 15.82
CA ILE A 159 -9.12 1.68 15.03
C ILE A 159 -8.02 1.19 15.95
N GLU A 160 -7.64 -0.07 15.77
CA GLU A 160 -6.59 -0.76 16.52
C GLU A 160 -5.21 -0.28 16.04
N LEU A 161 -4.33 0.10 16.96
CA LEU A 161 -2.91 0.30 16.64
C LEU A 161 -2.22 -1.06 16.53
N LEU A 162 -2.01 -1.52 15.29
CA LEU A 162 -1.50 -2.87 15.01
C LEU A 162 -0.01 -2.97 15.33
N SER A 163 0.48 -4.02 15.97
CA SER A 163 1.93 -4.19 16.20
C SER A 163 2.71 -4.44 14.90
N ARG A 164 4.01 -4.11 14.85
CA ARG A 164 4.87 -4.39 13.68
C ARG A 164 4.94 -5.89 13.36
N GLU A 165 4.90 -6.73 14.39
CA GLU A 165 4.86 -8.18 14.21
C GLU A 165 3.56 -8.64 13.56
N ASP A 166 2.42 -8.13 14.03
CA ASP A 166 1.11 -8.49 13.47
C ASP A 166 0.96 -7.98 12.03
N GLU A 167 1.52 -6.81 11.72
CA GLU A 167 1.60 -6.26 10.37
C GLU A 167 2.38 -7.22 9.45
N ALA A 168 3.57 -7.66 9.86
CA ALA A 168 4.36 -8.66 9.13
C ALA A 168 3.61 -9.98 8.92
N ARG A 169 2.93 -10.49 9.97
CA ARG A 169 2.12 -11.72 9.90
C ARG A 169 0.95 -11.59 8.94
N LEU A 170 0.26 -10.45 8.94
CA LEU A 170 -0.85 -10.18 8.05
C LEU A 170 -0.39 -9.96 6.60
N ALA A 171 0.76 -9.32 6.37
CA ALA A 171 1.36 -9.18 5.04
C ALA A 171 1.63 -10.56 4.41
N VAL A 172 2.25 -11.48 5.15
CA VAL A 172 2.42 -12.89 4.71
C VAL A 172 1.07 -13.55 4.41
N SER A 173 0.08 -13.33 5.27
CA SER A 173 -1.24 -13.95 5.12
C SER A 173 -1.99 -13.46 3.87
N GLY A 174 -1.87 -12.17 3.56
CA GLY A 174 -2.45 -11.56 2.36
C GLY A 174 -1.80 -12.04 1.07
N CYS A 175 -0.50 -12.32 1.12
CA CYS A 175 0.28 -12.76 -0.04
C CYS A 175 0.39 -14.29 -0.16
N ALA A 176 -0.10 -15.06 0.81
CA ALA A 176 0.13 -16.51 0.90
C ALA A 176 -0.22 -17.28 -0.38
N SER A 177 -1.28 -16.88 -1.11
CA SER A 177 -1.69 -17.54 -2.36
C SER A 177 -0.71 -17.33 -3.53
N LEU A 178 0.22 -16.39 -3.42
CA LEU A 178 1.23 -16.06 -4.42
C LEU A 178 2.58 -16.69 -4.10
N ILE A 179 2.74 -17.34 -2.95
CA ILE A 179 3.96 -18.06 -2.60
C ILE A 179 4.18 -19.21 -3.59
N ASP A 180 5.33 -19.21 -4.27
CA ASP A 180 5.80 -20.35 -5.04
C ASP A 180 6.32 -21.44 -4.10
N LEU A 181 5.63 -22.58 -4.09
CA LEU A 181 5.95 -23.72 -3.23
C LEU A 181 7.09 -24.59 -3.78
N SER A 182 7.59 -24.31 -4.98
CA SER A 182 8.79 -24.94 -5.52
C SER A 182 10.08 -24.31 -4.96
N SER A 183 9.98 -23.14 -4.33
CA SER A 183 11.11 -22.44 -3.71
C SER A 183 11.48 -23.01 -2.36
N ASP A 184 12.77 -22.92 -2.01
CA ASP A 184 13.29 -23.27 -0.68
C ASP A 184 12.97 -22.20 0.35
N PHE A 185 13.08 -20.94 -0.08
CA PHE A 185 12.90 -19.76 0.75
C PHE A 185 12.03 -18.73 0.05
N VAL A 186 11.37 -17.91 0.86
CA VAL A 186 10.64 -16.73 0.39
C VAL A 186 11.04 -15.53 1.21
N LEU A 187 11.44 -14.45 0.55
CA LEU A 187 11.51 -13.14 1.17
C LEU A 187 10.26 -12.37 0.77
N VAL A 188 9.34 -12.22 1.72
CA VAL A 188 8.20 -11.32 1.57
C VAL A 188 8.63 -9.94 2.04
N PHE A 189 8.35 -8.90 1.26
CA PHE A 189 8.60 -7.53 1.67
C PHE A 189 7.43 -6.61 1.35
N ASP A 190 7.14 -5.69 2.27
CA ASP A 190 6.13 -4.64 2.11
C ASP A 190 6.84 -3.30 2.17
N ILE A 191 6.73 -2.48 1.12
CA ILE A 191 7.29 -1.13 1.09
C ILE A 191 6.15 -0.15 1.40
N GLY A 192 6.07 0.21 2.67
CA GLY A 192 5.09 1.14 3.20
C GLY A 192 5.47 2.61 3.02
N GLY A 193 4.64 3.48 3.61
CA GLY A 193 4.92 4.92 3.63
C GLY A 193 5.95 5.30 4.69
N GLY A 194 5.81 4.78 5.91
CA GLY A 194 6.70 5.10 7.04
C GLY A 194 7.65 3.97 7.42
N SER A 195 7.29 2.73 7.14
CA SER A 195 8.08 1.53 7.42
C SER A 195 8.17 0.63 6.19
N SER A 196 9.09 -0.33 6.25
CA SER A 196 9.16 -1.44 5.30
C SER A 196 9.39 -2.74 6.04
N GLU A 197 8.51 -3.72 5.84
CA GLU A 197 8.57 -5.01 6.49
C GLU A 197 9.36 -6.00 5.63
N LEU A 198 10.19 -6.81 6.27
CA LEU A 198 10.95 -7.90 5.66
C LEU A 198 10.65 -9.18 6.42
N ILE A 199 10.22 -10.23 5.71
CA ILE A 199 9.83 -11.49 6.31
C ILE A 199 10.47 -12.66 5.56
N TRP A 200 11.27 -13.45 6.28
CA TRP A 200 11.94 -14.63 5.74
C TRP A 200 11.18 -15.91 6.08
N LEU A 201 10.69 -16.60 5.05
CA LEU A 201 10.02 -17.88 5.16
C LEU A 201 10.95 -19.02 4.74
N ASP A 202 11.03 -20.05 5.58
CA ASP A 202 11.76 -21.30 5.27
C ASP A 202 10.75 -22.39 4.89
N LEU A 203 10.60 -22.62 3.58
CA LEU A 203 9.69 -23.63 3.04
C LEU A 203 10.29 -25.03 3.09
N SER A 204 11.61 -25.16 3.25
CA SER A 204 12.27 -26.47 3.29
C SER A 204 11.91 -27.29 4.53
N ARG A 205 11.60 -26.62 5.65
CA ARG A 205 11.00 -27.23 6.84
C ARG A 205 9.67 -27.96 6.58
N ARG A 206 9.00 -27.69 5.45
CA ARG A 206 7.79 -28.42 5.04
C ARG A 206 8.09 -29.76 4.40
N GLN A 207 9.24 -29.90 3.73
CA GLN A 207 9.60 -31.18 3.10
C GLN A 207 9.80 -32.28 4.15
N GLU A 208 10.23 -31.90 5.36
CA GLU A 208 10.45 -32.80 6.50
C GLU A 208 9.16 -33.30 7.16
N HIS A 209 8.08 -32.49 7.18
CA HIS A 209 6.82 -32.81 7.88
C HIS A 209 5.74 -33.45 7.00
N GLY A 210 6.14 -33.93 5.81
CA GLY A 210 5.26 -34.56 4.83
C GLY A 210 4.49 -33.57 3.97
N ARG A 211 4.19 -33.98 2.73
CA ARG A 211 3.46 -33.20 1.71
C ARG A 211 1.98 -33.00 2.08
N ARG A 212 1.67 -32.27 3.16
CA ARG A 212 0.31 -31.78 3.39
C ARG A 212 -0.01 -30.71 2.34
N PRO A 213 -1.21 -30.74 1.72
CA PRO A 213 -1.63 -29.69 0.80
C PRO A 213 -1.47 -28.32 1.46
N PHE A 214 -0.82 -27.36 0.79
CA PHE A 214 -0.77 -25.95 1.21
C PHE A 214 -2.18 -25.36 1.11
N GLN A 215 -2.98 -25.64 2.13
CA GLN A 215 -4.40 -25.29 2.19
C GLN A 215 -4.69 -24.31 3.32
N SER A 216 -3.69 -23.89 4.10
CA SER A 216 -3.91 -23.04 5.28
C SER A 216 -2.84 -21.94 5.39
N ARG A 217 -3.32 -20.70 5.64
CA ARG A 217 -2.51 -19.49 5.87
C ARG A 217 -1.67 -19.60 7.15
N LEU A 218 -2.13 -20.40 8.12
CA LEU A 218 -1.37 -20.76 9.31
C LEU A 218 -0.09 -21.53 8.95
N ASP A 219 -0.07 -22.29 7.86
CA ASP A 219 1.14 -22.99 7.41
C ASP A 219 2.19 -22.00 6.90
N ALA A 220 1.77 -20.92 6.21
CA ALA A 220 2.67 -19.88 5.73
C ALA A 220 3.28 -19.07 6.88
N GLN A 221 2.46 -18.68 7.87
CA GLN A 221 2.94 -18.04 9.10
C GLN A 221 3.86 -18.98 9.90
N GLY A 222 3.58 -20.29 9.93
CA GLY A 222 4.43 -21.29 10.58
C GLY A 222 5.80 -21.48 9.91
N CYS A 223 5.95 -21.06 8.64
CA CYS A 223 7.24 -21.03 7.95
C CYS A 223 8.03 -19.74 8.20
N MET A 224 7.45 -18.74 8.87
CA MET A 224 8.16 -17.51 9.23
C MET A 224 9.25 -17.81 10.24
N THR A 225 10.51 -17.66 9.82
CA THR A 225 11.68 -17.95 10.67
C THR A 225 12.39 -16.71 11.15
N ALA A 226 12.22 -15.58 10.44
CA ALA A 226 12.71 -14.28 10.86
C ALA A 226 11.86 -13.18 10.21
N TRP A 227 11.79 -12.03 10.88
CA TRP A 227 11.16 -10.84 10.35
C TRP A 227 11.82 -9.59 10.96
N THR A 228 11.70 -8.46 10.27
CA THR A 228 12.01 -7.13 10.80
C THR A 228 11.09 -6.10 10.16
N SER A 229 10.91 -4.96 10.82
CA SER A 229 10.25 -3.79 10.25
C SER A 229 11.24 -2.64 10.33
N LEU A 230 11.72 -2.21 9.17
CA LEU A 230 12.67 -1.12 9.03
C LEU A 230 11.90 0.19 9.20
N PRO A 231 12.42 1.16 10.00
CA PRO A 231 11.79 2.46 10.18
C PRO A 231 12.02 3.39 8.97
N VAL A 232 11.86 2.85 7.76
CA VAL A 232 12.01 3.56 6.50
C VAL A 232 10.93 3.10 5.52
N GLY A 233 10.22 4.06 4.94
CA GLY A 233 9.27 3.86 3.87
C GLY A 233 9.42 4.98 2.85
N VAL A 234 8.54 4.99 1.84
CA VAL A 234 8.69 5.94 0.74
C VAL A 234 8.55 7.41 1.16
N VAL A 235 7.75 7.69 2.20
CA VAL A 235 7.54 9.05 2.72
C VAL A 235 8.76 9.49 3.52
N THR A 236 9.19 8.70 4.50
CA THR A 236 10.30 9.06 5.39
C THR A 236 11.63 9.18 4.64
N LEU A 237 11.85 8.33 3.63
CA LEU A 237 13.04 8.41 2.80
C LEU A 237 13.01 9.63 1.87
N ALA A 238 11.86 9.94 1.25
CA ALA A 238 11.72 11.14 0.42
C ALA A 238 11.80 12.45 1.23
N GLU A 239 11.37 12.46 2.50
CA GLU A 239 11.54 13.61 3.39
C GLU A 239 13.01 13.86 3.76
N THR A 240 13.79 12.79 3.87
CA THR A 240 15.20 12.86 4.26
C THR A 240 16.10 13.27 3.10
N PHE A 241 15.84 12.73 1.90
CA PHE A 241 16.71 12.90 0.74
C PHE A 241 16.10 13.78 -0.36
N GLY A 242 14.84 14.20 -0.23
CA GLY A 242 14.08 14.85 -1.29
C GLY A 242 13.43 13.86 -2.26
N GLY A 243 12.35 14.31 -2.92
CA GLY A 243 11.54 13.44 -3.79
C GLY A 243 11.26 13.99 -5.19
N GLN A 244 11.23 15.32 -5.35
CA GLN A 244 10.96 15.95 -6.65
C GLN A 244 12.21 16.03 -7.52
N HIS A 245 13.36 16.37 -6.92
CA HIS A 245 14.65 16.42 -7.60
C HIS A 245 15.56 15.36 -6.99
N VAL A 246 15.72 14.26 -7.71
CA VAL A 246 16.56 13.13 -7.28
C VAL A 246 17.61 12.93 -8.35
N SER A 247 18.87 13.24 -8.02
CA SER A 247 20.02 12.93 -8.87
C SER A 247 20.46 11.47 -8.70
N ALA A 248 21.33 10.98 -9.59
CA ALA A 248 21.93 9.66 -9.44
C ALA A 248 22.67 9.50 -8.12
N ASP A 249 23.47 10.50 -7.71
CA ASP A 249 24.19 10.46 -6.43
C ASP A 249 23.23 10.42 -5.23
N ASN A 250 22.15 11.20 -5.29
CA ASN A 250 21.14 11.21 -4.23
C ASN A 250 20.39 9.87 -4.17
N PHE A 251 20.04 9.29 -5.32
CA PHE A 251 19.42 7.98 -5.40
C PHE A 251 20.33 6.88 -4.81
N GLU A 252 21.61 6.88 -5.17
CA GLU A 252 22.58 5.94 -4.59
C GLU A 252 22.78 6.16 -3.09
N ALA A 253 22.72 7.41 -2.61
CA ALA A 253 22.74 7.71 -1.18
C ALA A 253 21.51 7.13 -0.45
N MET A 254 20.31 7.23 -1.04
CA MET A 254 19.09 6.57 -0.53
C MET A 254 19.28 5.05 -0.47
N VAL A 255 19.79 4.43 -1.53
CA VAL A 255 20.04 2.97 -1.58
C VAL A 255 21.03 2.55 -0.48
N ASN A 256 22.13 3.27 -0.31
CA ASN A 256 23.13 2.99 0.73
C ASN A 256 22.56 3.15 2.14
N HIS A 257 21.74 4.20 2.36
CA HIS A 257 21.07 4.43 3.63
C HIS A 257 20.15 3.27 4.02
N VAL A 258 19.32 2.80 3.08
CA VAL A 258 18.45 1.64 3.32
C VAL A 258 19.27 0.36 3.47
N THR A 259 20.34 0.19 2.69
CA THR A 259 21.27 -0.95 2.80
C THR A 259 21.83 -1.09 4.21
N ALA A 260 22.29 0.01 4.81
CA ALA A 260 22.78 0.03 6.19
C ALA A 260 21.73 -0.40 7.22
N MET A 261 20.44 -0.12 6.98
CA MET A 261 19.35 -0.59 7.87
C MET A 261 19.05 -2.07 7.73
N ILE A 262 19.32 -2.65 6.56
CA ILE A 262 19.10 -4.09 6.28
C ILE A 262 20.24 -4.95 6.85
N GLU A 263 21.46 -4.42 6.87
CA GLU A 263 22.68 -5.15 7.28
C GLU A 263 22.54 -5.91 8.62
N PRO A 264 21.96 -5.34 9.70
CA PRO A 264 21.75 -6.09 10.94
C PRO A 264 20.88 -7.33 10.75
N PHE A 265 19.77 -7.20 10.02
CA PHE A 265 18.84 -8.30 9.77
C PHE A 265 19.51 -9.42 8.96
N GLU A 266 20.25 -9.07 7.91
CA GLU A 266 21.01 -10.05 7.11
C GLU A 266 22.15 -10.68 7.90
N ARG A 267 22.89 -9.92 8.71
CA ARG A 267 23.99 -10.44 9.54
C ARG A 267 23.48 -11.47 10.55
N ASP A 268 22.39 -11.16 11.23
CA ASP A 268 21.85 -12.00 12.29
C ASP A 268 21.15 -13.25 11.70
N GLY A 269 20.48 -13.11 10.55
CA GLY A 269 19.79 -14.20 9.86
C GLY A 269 20.64 -15.06 8.92
N ARG A 270 21.76 -14.51 8.44
CA ARG A 270 22.67 -15.08 7.43
C ARG A 270 21.93 -15.60 6.20
N PHE A 271 20.94 -14.86 5.70
CA PHE A 271 20.01 -15.36 4.69
C PHE A 271 20.69 -15.61 3.35
N ARG A 272 21.63 -14.75 2.93
CA ARG A 272 22.43 -14.98 1.71
C ARG A 272 23.17 -16.30 1.77
N GLU A 273 23.92 -16.53 2.83
CA GLU A 273 24.67 -17.77 3.05
C GLU A 273 23.74 -18.98 3.02
N ARG A 274 22.63 -18.92 3.76
CA ARG A 274 21.62 -20.00 3.81
C ARG A 274 20.95 -20.29 2.46
N SER A 275 20.90 -19.29 1.59
CA SER A 275 20.27 -19.38 0.27
C SER A 275 21.22 -19.79 -0.86
N LEU A 276 22.53 -19.93 -0.60
CA LEU A 276 23.50 -20.32 -1.62
C LEU A 276 23.11 -21.65 -2.27
N GLY A 277 23.00 -21.65 -3.60
CA GLY A 277 22.61 -22.83 -4.39
C GLY A 277 21.15 -23.26 -4.24
N ARG A 278 20.30 -22.43 -3.63
CA ARG A 278 18.88 -22.71 -3.36
C ARG A 278 17.96 -21.70 -4.03
N VAL A 279 16.69 -22.07 -4.22
CA VAL A 279 15.73 -21.20 -4.90
C VAL A 279 15.09 -20.25 -3.90
N VAL A 280 15.32 -18.94 -4.09
CA VAL A 280 14.70 -17.87 -3.30
C VAL A 280 13.65 -17.17 -4.14
N HIS A 281 12.44 -17.06 -3.60
CA HIS A 281 11.37 -16.29 -4.19
C HIS A 281 11.22 -14.95 -3.47
N LEU A 282 11.41 -13.86 -4.20
CA LEU A 282 11.13 -12.51 -3.72
C LEU A 282 9.67 -12.16 -4.04
N LEU A 283 8.89 -11.85 -3.01
CA LEU A 283 7.47 -11.50 -3.11
C LEU A 283 7.25 -10.11 -2.52
N GLY A 284 7.14 -9.11 -3.39
CA GLY A 284 6.93 -7.72 -2.99
C GLY A 284 5.46 -7.34 -2.99
N THR A 285 5.05 -6.50 -2.03
CA THR A 285 3.72 -5.88 -1.99
C THR A 285 3.76 -4.36 -1.86
N SER A 286 2.59 -3.73 -1.88
CA SER A 286 2.34 -2.29 -1.79
C SER A 286 2.66 -1.48 -3.07
N GLY A 287 2.59 -0.15 -2.95
CA GLY A 287 2.51 0.80 -4.05
C GLY A 287 3.74 0.82 -4.96
N THR A 288 4.94 0.63 -4.41
CA THR A 288 6.20 0.70 -5.17
C THR A 288 6.26 -0.38 -6.24
N VAL A 289 6.23 -1.65 -5.84
CA VAL A 289 6.35 -2.79 -6.76
C VAL A 289 5.18 -2.85 -7.75
N THR A 290 3.97 -2.50 -7.31
CA THR A 290 2.79 -2.48 -8.19
C THR A 290 2.85 -1.34 -9.21
N THR A 291 3.46 -0.20 -8.86
CA THR A 291 3.69 0.91 -9.79
C THR A 291 4.75 0.54 -10.83
N VAL A 292 5.88 -0.02 -10.40
CA VAL A 292 6.93 -0.52 -11.31
C VAL A 292 6.35 -1.57 -12.27
N ALA A 293 5.54 -2.50 -11.75
CA ALA A 293 4.84 -3.49 -12.58
C ALA A 293 3.93 -2.85 -13.63
N GLY A 294 3.13 -1.85 -13.24
CA GLY A 294 2.23 -1.16 -14.17
C GLY A 294 2.98 -0.45 -15.30
N ILE A 295 4.12 0.16 -14.99
CA ILE A 295 4.98 0.82 -15.98
C ILE A 295 5.64 -0.22 -16.90
N GLN A 296 6.19 -1.29 -16.34
CA GLN A 296 6.82 -2.36 -17.12
C GLN A 296 5.82 -3.05 -18.07
N LEU A 297 4.57 -3.18 -17.65
CA LEU A 297 3.48 -3.72 -18.47
C LEU A 297 2.93 -2.72 -19.50
N GLY A 298 3.44 -1.47 -19.53
CA GLY A 298 3.01 -0.43 -20.47
C GLY A 298 1.55 -0.03 -20.30
N LEU A 299 1.03 -0.04 -19.07
CA LEU A 299 -0.39 0.22 -18.83
C LEU A 299 -0.73 1.72 -18.96
N GLU A 300 -1.72 2.04 -19.79
CA GLU A 300 -2.30 3.39 -19.93
C GLU A 300 -3.03 3.87 -18.66
N ARG A 301 -3.35 2.94 -17.76
CA ARG A 301 -3.89 3.19 -16.42
C ARG A 301 -3.65 1.96 -15.56
N TYR A 302 -3.52 2.16 -14.26
CA TYR A 302 -3.34 1.05 -13.32
C TYR A 302 -4.49 0.02 -13.43
N ASP A 303 -4.13 -1.24 -13.65
CA ASP A 303 -5.07 -2.37 -13.72
C ASP A 303 -4.58 -3.51 -12.83
N ARG A 304 -5.21 -3.63 -11.66
CA ARG A 304 -4.94 -4.68 -10.67
C ARG A 304 -4.96 -6.08 -11.26
N SER A 305 -5.87 -6.36 -12.20
CA SER A 305 -6.03 -7.72 -12.75
C SER A 305 -4.83 -8.19 -13.57
N LYS A 306 -4.04 -7.24 -14.06
CA LYS A 306 -2.79 -7.48 -14.80
C LYS A 306 -1.56 -7.44 -13.90
N VAL A 307 -1.60 -6.64 -12.84
CA VAL A 307 -0.47 -6.42 -11.92
C VAL A 307 -0.39 -7.51 -10.85
N ASP A 308 -1.51 -7.91 -10.25
CA ASP A 308 -1.52 -8.83 -9.13
C ASP A 308 -1.03 -10.24 -9.53
N GLY A 309 0.02 -10.71 -8.86
CA GLY A 309 0.60 -12.02 -9.06
C GLY A 309 1.53 -12.15 -10.27
N CYS A 310 1.79 -11.06 -11.01
CA CYS A 310 2.71 -11.07 -12.14
C CYS A 310 4.16 -11.27 -11.68
N TRP A 311 4.99 -11.78 -12.58
CA TRP A 311 6.43 -11.92 -12.39
C TRP A 311 7.13 -10.81 -13.17
N LEU A 312 8.12 -10.18 -12.55
CA LEU A 312 8.99 -9.19 -13.18
C LEU A 312 10.42 -9.70 -13.17
N ASP A 313 11.11 -9.61 -14.32
CA ASP A 313 12.54 -9.78 -14.39
C ASP A 313 13.24 -8.61 -13.70
N VAL A 314 14.28 -8.88 -12.90
CA VAL A 314 14.98 -7.83 -12.13
C VAL A 314 15.66 -6.81 -13.05
N GLY A 315 16.11 -7.24 -14.24
CA GLY A 315 16.61 -6.32 -15.27
C GLY A 315 15.55 -5.32 -15.75
N ASP A 316 14.29 -5.75 -15.85
CA ASP A 316 13.17 -4.88 -16.22
C ASP A 316 12.82 -3.90 -15.11
N VAL A 317 12.82 -4.37 -13.86
CA VAL A 317 12.64 -3.52 -12.68
C VAL A 317 13.68 -2.41 -12.64
N ARG A 318 14.96 -2.75 -12.84
CA ARG A 318 16.06 -1.78 -12.90
C ARG A 318 15.91 -0.81 -14.06
N ARG A 319 15.58 -1.30 -15.26
CA ARG A 319 15.32 -0.42 -16.42
C ARG A 319 14.23 0.61 -16.09
N VAL A 320 13.09 0.17 -15.55
CA VAL A 320 12.02 1.09 -15.13
C VAL A 320 12.51 2.09 -14.08
N THR A 321 13.27 1.64 -13.07
CA THR A 321 13.83 2.52 -12.03
C THR A 321 14.72 3.61 -12.63
N TYR A 322 15.68 3.26 -13.48
CA TYR A 322 16.61 4.22 -14.06
C TYR A 322 15.93 5.11 -15.12
N ASP A 323 14.98 4.60 -15.90
CA ASP A 323 14.13 5.40 -16.80
C ASP A 323 13.27 6.43 -16.05
N LEU A 324 12.94 6.18 -14.78
CA LEU A 324 12.23 7.14 -13.93
C LEU A 324 13.19 8.16 -13.30
N LEU A 325 14.42 7.75 -13.02
CA LEU A 325 15.47 8.61 -12.48
C LEU A 325 15.89 9.67 -13.50
N ASP A 326 15.93 9.30 -14.79
CA ASP A 326 16.26 10.20 -15.90
C ASP A 326 15.13 11.17 -16.25
N LYS A 327 13.90 10.94 -15.74
CA LYS A 327 12.76 11.84 -15.95
C LYS A 327 12.76 13.01 -14.99
N SER A 328 12.29 14.15 -15.47
CA SER A 328 11.91 15.28 -14.62
C SER A 328 10.71 14.94 -13.72
N TYR A 329 10.47 15.76 -12.69
CA TYR A 329 9.30 15.61 -11.84
C TYR A 329 8.00 15.63 -12.64
N ASP A 330 7.84 16.57 -13.58
CA ASP A 330 6.62 16.71 -14.38
C ASP A 330 6.40 15.50 -15.31
N GLU A 331 7.47 14.91 -15.86
CA GLU A 331 7.37 13.67 -16.63
C GLU A 331 6.98 12.47 -15.75
N ARG A 332 7.45 12.42 -14.50
CA ARG A 332 6.98 11.41 -13.53
C ARG A 332 5.52 11.63 -13.13
N VAL A 333 5.07 12.88 -13.01
CA VAL A 333 3.66 13.22 -12.79
C VAL A 333 2.80 12.75 -13.97
N ALA A 334 3.29 12.94 -15.19
CA ALA A 334 2.60 12.56 -16.43
C ALA A 334 2.57 11.04 -16.68
N GLN A 335 3.40 10.25 -16.01
CA GLN A 335 3.42 8.79 -16.16
C GLN A 335 2.08 8.17 -15.67
N PRO A 336 1.30 7.51 -16.56
CA PRO A 336 0.00 6.89 -16.27
C PRO A 336 -0.16 6.15 -14.94
N CYS A 337 0.85 5.40 -14.52
CA CYS A 337 0.77 4.57 -13.32
C CYS A 337 1.21 5.28 -12.02
N ILE A 338 1.77 6.49 -12.11
CA ILE A 338 2.29 7.24 -10.95
C ILE A 338 1.30 8.33 -10.53
N GLY A 339 1.11 9.35 -11.38
CA GLY A 339 0.31 10.54 -11.09
C GLY A 339 0.94 11.51 -10.09
N ARG A 340 0.35 12.69 -9.93
CA ARG A 340 0.87 13.78 -9.08
C ARG A 340 1.14 13.36 -7.64
N ASP A 341 0.20 12.64 -7.04
CA ASP A 341 0.24 12.32 -5.61
C ASP A 341 1.33 11.32 -5.21
N ARG A 342 2.01 10.68 -6.18
CA ARG A 342 3.07 9.69 -5.96
C ARG A 342 4.39 10.04 -6.64
N ALA A 343 4.43 11.06 -7.51
CA ALA A 343 5.62 11.39 -8.31
C ALA A 343 6.83 11.82 -7.49
N ASP A 344 6.59 12.38 -6.30
CA ASP A 344 7.60 12.75 -5.31
C ASP A 344 8.07 11.56 -4.46
N LEU A 345 7.35 10.45 -4.44
CA LEU A 345 7.66 9.29 -3.59
C LEU A 345 8.22 8.10 -4.38
N VAL A 346 7.99 8.06 -5.70
CA VAL A 346 8.27 6.88 -6.53
C VAL A 346 9.75 6.49 -6.53
N LEU A 347 10.68 7.46 -6.60
CA LEU A 347 12.12 7.17 -6.62
C LEU A 347 12.64 6.71 -5.26
N ALA A 348 12.11 7.23 -4.15
CA ALA A 348 12.40 6.71 -2.83
C ALA A 348 11.97 5.23 -2.70
N GLY A 349 10.78 4.89 -3.21
CA GLY A 349 10.35 3.49 -3.32
C GLY A 349 11.28 2.64 -4.16
N CYS A 350 11.71 3.14 -5.33
CA CYS A 350 12.66 2.42 -6.17
C CYS A 350 14.03 2.22 -5.49
N ALA A 351 14.49 3.18 -4.69
CA ALA A 351 15.72 3.06 -3.92
C ALA A 351 15.63 1.97 -2.83
N ILE A 352 14.51 1.89 -2.11
CA ILE A 352 14.25 0.80 -1.14
C ILE A 352 14.26 -0.55 -1.84
N LEU A 353 13.56 -0.65 -2.97
CA LEU A 353 13.51 -1.88 -3.76
C LEU A 353 14.91 -2.28 -4.29
N GLU A 354 15.68 -1.33 -4.80
CA GLU A 354 17.04 -1.58 -5.29
C GLU A 354 17.97 -2.04 -4.14
N ALA A 355 17.85 -1.47 -2.94
CA ALA A 355 18.57 -1.94 -1.77
C ALA A 355 18.24 -3.40 -1.44
N PHE A 356 16.96 -3.80 -1.50
CA PHE A 356 16.55 -5.19 -1.30
C PHE A 356 17.13 -6.11 -2.38
N LEU A 357 17.09 -5.69 -3.65
CA LEU A 357 17.60 -6.47 -4.78
C LEU A 357 19.14 -6.60 -4.77
N ARG A 358 19.86 -5.61 -4.25
CA ARG A 358 21.31 -5.70 -4.02
C ARG A 358 21.65 -6.61 -2.84
N MET A 359 20.87 -6.54 -1.77
CA MET A 359 21.05 -7.38 -0.58
C MET A 359 20.79 -8.85 -0.87
N TRP A 360 19.71 -9.16 -1.61
CA TRP A 360 19.30 -10.52 -1.97
C TRP A 360 19.07 -10.64 -3.49
N PRO A 361 20.15 -10.88 -4.27
CA PRO A 361 20.05 -10.99 -5.72
C PRO A 361 19.13 -12.11 -6.17
N CYS A 362 18.27 -11.82 -7.15
CA CYS A 362 17.43 -12.82 -7.81
C CYS A 362 17.25 -12.47 -9.29
N ASN A 363 16.72 -13.41 -10.08
CA ASN A 363 16.40 -13.17 -11.49
C ASN A 363 15.02 -12.51 -11.65
N ARG A 364 14.07 -12.89 -10.80
CA ARG A 364 12.68 -12.45 -10.86
C ARG A 364 12.10 -12.21 -9.48
N LEU A 365 11.21 -11.23 -9.40
CA LEU A 365 10.36 -11.00 -8.23
C LEU A 365 8.88 -11.12 -8.64
N ARG A 366 8.05 -11.54 -7.69
CA ARG A 366 6.61 -11.61 -7.86
C ARG A 366 5.94 -10.41 -7.19
N VAL A 367 4.97 -9.84 -7.87
CA VAL A 367 4.23 -8.66 -7.40
C VAL A 367 2.93 -9.12 -6.76
N ALA A 368 2.63 -8.61 -5.57
CA ALA A 368 1.34 -8.75 -4.93
C ALA A 368 0.64 -7.38 -4.87
N ASP A 369 -0.55 -7.27 -5.46
CA ASP A 369 -1.48 -6.18 -5.12
C ASP A 369 -2.42 -6.65 -4.00
N ARG A 370 -1.85 -7.36 -3.04
CA ARG A 370 -2.50 -7.90 -1.85
C ARG A 370 -1.56 -7.73 -0.69
N GLY A 371 -2.07 -7.38 0.48
CA GLY A 371 -1.24 -7.19 1.65
C GLY A 371 -2.08 -7.24 2.92
N LEU A 372 -1.92 -6.23 3.76
CA LEU A 372 -2.54 -6.15 5.08
C LEU A 372 -4.05 -6.39 5.06
N ARG A 373 -4.79 -5.70 4.17
CA ARG A 373 -6.26 -5.79 4.08
C ARG A 373 -6.73 -7.19 3.70
N GLU A 374 -6.10 -7.79 2.70
CA GLU A 374 -6.41 -9.16 2.29
C GLU A 374 -6.06 -10.15 3.39
N GLY A 375 -4.94 -9.93 4.11
CA GLY A 375 -4.60 -10.69 5.31
C GLY A 375 -5.69 -10.63 6.37
N ILE A 376 -6.18 -9.42 6.69
CA ILE A 376 -7.26 -9.19 7.65
C ILE A 376 -8.54 -9.92 7.25
N LEU A 377 -9.06 -9.67 6.04
CA LEU A 377 -10.31 -10.28 5.58
C LEU A 377 -10.22 -11.80 5.62
N MET A 378 -9.09 -12.33 5.19
CA MET A 378 -8.84 -13.75 5.20
C MET A 378 -8.82 -14.30 6.63
N THR A 379 -8.14 -13.65 7.57
CA THR A 379 -8.13 -14.04 8.98
C THR A 379 -9.54 -14.07 9.56
N LEU A 380 -10.32 -12.99 9.42
CA LEU A 380 -11.70 -12.90 9.90
C LEU A 380 -12.58 -14.04 9.36
N MET A 381 -12.58 -14.25 8.05
CA MET A 381 -13.35 -15.32 7.42
C MET A 381 -12.89 -16.74 7.84
N SER A 382 -11.61 -16.90 8.20
CA SER A 382 -11.08 -18.19 8.66
C SER A 382 -11.49 -18.51 10.10
N GLU A 383 -11.50 -17.49 10.97
CA GLU A 383 -11.96 -17.59 12.35
C GLU A 383 -13.44 -17.98 12.42
N ASP A 384 -14.25 -17.42 11.52
CA ASP A 384 -15.67 -17.75 11.38
C ASP A 384 -15.91 -19.11 10.70
N GLY A 385 -14.84 -19.84 10.38
CA GLY A 385 -14.92 -21.22 9.89
C GLY A 385 -15.35 -21.37 8.44
N ILE A 386 -15.44 -20.28 7.67
CA ILE A 386 -15.93 -20.28 6.28
C ILE A 386 -15.20 -21.30 5.39
N TYR A 387 -13.89 -21.47 5.61
CA TYR A 387 -13.06 -22.38 4.82
C TYR A 387 -12.86 -23.78 5.45
N ARG A 388 -13.40 -24.04 6.64
CA ARG A 388 -13.23 -25.34 7.36
C ARG A 388 -14.15 -26.46 6.80
N GLY A 389 -15.23 -26.11 6.10
CA GLY A 389 -16.29 -27.04 5.67
C GLY A 389 -15.93 -28.07 4.58
N ASN A 390 -14.86 -27.88 3.80
CA ASN A 390 -14.53 -28.79 2.70
C ASN A 390 -13.83 -30.09 3.12
N ARG A 391 -13.43 -30.24 4.39
CA ARG A 391 -12.73 -31.45 4.88
C ARG A 391 -13.66 -32.63 5.20
N ARG A 392 -14.94 -32.39 5.54
CA ARG A 392 -15.87 -33.47 5.94
C ARG A 392 -16.60 -34.14 4.78
N ARG A 393 -16.79 -33.46 3.65
CA ARG A 393 -17.62 -33.97 2.55
C ARG A 393 -16.95 -35.05 1.70
N ASN A 394 -15.62 -35.18 1.74
CA ASN A 394 -14.87 -36.19 0.97
C ASN A 394 -14.58 -37.50 1.71
N ARG A 395 -14.96 -37.64 3.00
CA ARG A 395 -14.79 -38.90 3.75
C ARG A 395 -16.04 -39.79 3.78
N GLY A 396 -17.14 -39.36 3.15
CA GLY A 396 -18.43 -40.07 3.23
C GLY A 396 -18.92 -40.76 1.95
N ARG A 397 -18.14 -40.78 0.86
CA ARG A 397 -18.57 -41.35 -0.43
C ARG A 397 -17.79 -42.59 -0.91
N GLY A 398 -17.03 -43.22 -0.02
CA GLY A 398 -16.30 -44.46 -0.29
C GLY A 398 -16.66 -45.53 0.72
N ARG A 399 -17.94 -45.91 0.80
CA ARG A 399 -18.45 -47.14 1.42
C ARG A 399 -19.96 -47.22 1.19
N ARG A 400 -20.34 -47.81 0.06
CA ARG A 400 -21.52 -48.64 -0.09
C ARG A 400 -21.30 -49.51 -1.32
#